data_AF-A0A8X6NCX9-F1
#
_entry.id   AF-A0A8X6NCX9-F1
#
_cell.length_a   1.000
_cell.length_b   1.000
_cell.length_c   1.000
_cell.angle_alpha   90.00
_cell.angle_beta   90.00
_cell.angle_gamma   90.00
#
_symmetry.space_group_name_H-M   'P 1'
#
loop_
_entity.id
_entity.type
_entity.pdbx_description
1 polymer ?
#
loop_
_entity_poly.entity_id
_entity_poly.type
_entity_poly.pdbx_seq_one_letter_code
_entity_poly.pdbx_strand_id
1 'polypeptide(L)'
;VYDERELLLGKLEIVKNTRMIDYAIDIHKQLHPNAVIPEELLEKRKKVVNELKIYQEETNHIRQIFESQTVVKQIETTRYI
;
A
#
# COMPACT_ATOMS: atom_id res chain seq x y z
N VAL A 1 28.78 -13.20 5.18
CA VAL A 1 28.03 -11.98 4.81
C VAL A 1 27.24 -12.34 3.56
N TYR A 2 25.91 -12.22 3.58
CA TYR A 2 25.07 -12.56 2.42
C TYR A 2 25.29 -11.55 1.29
N ASP A 3 25.12 -12.00 0.04
CA ASP A 3 25.15 -11.13 -1.13
C ASP A 3 23.94 -10.18 -1.09
N GLU A 4 24.19 -8.88 -1.15
CA GLU A 4 23.16 -7.84 -1.14
C GLU A 4 22.16 -8.01 -2.30
N ARG A 5 22.62 -8.55 -3.44
CA ARG A 5 21.79 -8.83 -4.59
C ARG A 5 20.79 -9.97 -4.32
N GLU A 6 21.23 -11.04 -3.66
CA GLU A 6 20.33 -12.15 -3.27
C GLU A 6 19.26 -11.67 -2.29
N LEU A 7 19.64 -10.79 -1.36
CA LEU A 7 18.69 -10.19 -0.43
C LEU A 7 17.64 -9.34 -1.15
N LEU A 8 18.05 -8.53 -2.14
CA LEU A 8 17.15 -7.72 -2.94
C LEU A 8 16.21 -8.56 -3.81
N LEU A 9 16.70 -9.67 -4.37
CA LEU A 9 15.86 -10.62 -5.12
C LEU A 9 14.80 -11.26 -4.21
N GLY A 10 15.19 -11.74 -3.03
CA GLY A 10 14.25 -12.30 -2.06
C GLY A 10 13.20 -11.27 -1.60
N LYS A 11 13.61 -10.02 -1.37
CA LYS A 11 12.68 -8.91 -1.08
C LYS A 11 11.73 -8.64 -2.24
N LEU A 12 12.23 -8.62 -3.49
CA LEU A 12 11.39 -8.39 -4.67
C LEU A 12 10.33 -9.49 -4.81
N GLU A 13 10.68 -10.75 -4.59
CA GLU A 13 9.76 -11.88 -4.68
C GLU A 13 8.60 -11.77 -3.68
N ILE A 14 8.91 -11.40 -2.44
CA ILE A 14 7.91 -11.18 -1.39
C ILE A 14 7.01 -9.99 -1.77
N VAL A 15 7.62 -8.86 -2.13
CA VAL A 15 6.90 -7.58 -2.32
C VAL A 15 6.09 -7.59 -3.61
N LYS A 16 6.53 -8.29 -4.67
CA LYS A 16 5.84 -8.39 -5.97
C LYS A 16 4.40 -8.87 -5.82
N ASN A 17 4.14 -9.76 -4.86
CA ASN A 17 2.81 -10.32 -4.62
C ASN A 17 1.93 -9.44 -3.72
N THR A 18 2.49 -8.40 -3.10
CA THR A 18 1.74 -7.44 -2.25
C THR A 18 1.18 -6.26 -3.06
N ARG A 19 0.48 -5.36 -2.37
CA ARG A 19 0.06 -4.05 -2.91
C ARG A 19 1.16 -2.96 -2.81
N MET A 20 2.35 -3.27 -2.28
CA MET A 20 3.48 -2.32 -2.16
C MET A 20 4.24 -2.15 -3.49
N ILE A 21 3.54 -1.75 -4.55
CA ILE A 21 4.08 -1.74 -5.92
C ILE A 21 5.20 -0.72 -6.11
N ASP A 22 5.11 0.45 -5.47
CA ASP A 22 6.18 1.45 -5.56
C ASP A 22 7.50 0.90 -4.97
N TYR A 23 7.42 0.16 -3.87
CA TYR A 23 8.59 -0.50 -3.29
C TYR A 23 9.13 -1.63 -4.18
N ALA A 24 8.26 -2.42 -4.83
CA ALA A 24 8.69 -3.40 -5.83
C ALA A 24 9.41 -2.75 -7.03
N ILE A 25 8.91 -1.60 -7.49
CA ILE A 25 9.52 -0.82 -8.58
C ILE A 25 10.91 -0.31 -8.16
N ASP A 26 11.06 0.20 -6.94
CA ASP A 26 12.34 0.71 -6.45
C ASP A 26 13.38 -0.40 -6.30
N ILE A 27 12.99 -1.57 -5.78
CA ILE A 27 13.88 -2.74 -5.73
C ILE A 27 14.25 -3.20 -7.15
N HIS A 28 13.28 -3.20 -8.09
CA HIS A 28 13.55 -3.57 -9.48
C HIS A 28 14.55 -2.61 -10.14
N LYS A 29 14.44 -1.30 -9.90
CA LYS A 29 15.42 -0.30 -10.38
C LYS A 29 16.80 -0.49 -9.76
N GLN A 30 16.87 -0.85 -8.47
CA GLN A 30 18.15 -1.14 -7.81
C GLN A 30 18.82 -2.38 -8.41
N LEU A 31 18.04 -3.42 -8.71
CA LEU A 31 18.53 -4.66 -9.34
C LEU A 31 18.88 -4.48 -10.83
N HIS A 32 18.15 -3.61 -11.52
CA HIS A 32 18.28 -3.38 -12.96
C HIS A 32 18.28 -1.88 -13.31
N PRO A 33 19.37 -1.15 -13.06
CA PRO A 33 19.42 0.32 -13.21
C PRO A 33 19.15 0.83 -14.63
N ASN A 34 19.49 0.03 -15.64
CA ASN A 34 19.36 0.37 -17.05
C ASN A 34 18.16 -0.30 -17.73
N ALA A 35 17.36 -1.07 -16.99
CA ALA A 35 16.18 -1.73 -17.55
C ALA A 35 14.95 -0.84 -17.44
N VAL A 36 14.06 -0.99 -18.42
CA VAL A 36 12.74 -0.35 -18.38
C VAL A 36 11.89 -1.08 -17.33
N ILE A 37 11.11 -0.31 -16.55
CA ILE A 37 10.17 -0.87 -15.59
C ILE A 37 9.15 -1.72 -16.36
N PRO A 38 8.91 -2.99 -15.97
CA PRO A 38 7.91 -3.84 -16.59
C PRO A 38 6.53 -3.17 -16.63
N GLU A 39 5.87 -3.23 -17.78
CA GLU A 39 4.53 -2.66 -17.96
C GLU A 39 3.53 -3.25 -16.96
N GLU A 40 3.66 -4.54 -16.63
CA GLU A 40 2.86 -5.23 -15.59
C GLU A 40 2.90 -4.49 -14.24
N LEU A 41 4.06 -3.98 -13.81
CA LEU A 41 4.18 -3.23 -12.54
C LEU A 41 3.50 -1.86 -12.64
N LEU A 42 3.58 -1.21 -13.80
CA LEU A 42 2.92 0.08 -14.04
C LEU A 42 1.39 -0.06 -14.09
N GLU A 43 0.88 -1.10 -14.74
CA GLU A 43 -0.54 -1.43 -14.77
C GLU A 43 -1.05 -1.80 -13.38
N LYS A 44 -0.32 -2.64 -12.65
CA LYS A 44 -0.66 -3.03 -11.28
C LYS A 44 -0.70 -1.80 -10.37
N ARG A 45 0.24 -0.86 -10.52
CA ARG A 45 0.22 0.42 -9.80
C ARG A 45 -1.06 1.22 -10.09
N LYS A 46 -1.41 1.39 -11.38
CA LYS A 46 -2.65 2.09 -11.77
C LYS A 46 -3.88 1.44 -11.15
N LYS A 47 -3.97 0.11 -11.20
CA LYS A 47 -5.07 -0.66 -10.62
C LYS A 47 -5.20 -0.45 -9.12
N VAL A 48 -4.10 -0.60 -8.38
CA VAL A 48 -4.09 -0.43 -6.91
C VAL A 48 -4.49 1.00 -6.53
N VAL A 49 -3.94 2.02 -7.20
CA VAL A 49 -4.30 3.42 -6.93
C VAL A 49 -5.77 3.69 -7.23
N ASN A 50 -6.31 3.12 -8.30
CA ASN A 50 -7.73 3.27 -8.64
C ASN A 50 -8.64 2.60 -7.60
N GLU A 51 -8.34 1.35 -7.21
CA GLU A 51 -9.07 0.64 -6.15
C GLU A 51 -9.03 1.42 -4.82
N LEU A 52 -7.87 1.97 -4.43
CA LEU A 52 -7.75 2.78 -3.22
C LEU A 52 -8.62 4.04 -3.27
N LYS A 53 -8.74 4.71 -4.42
CA LYS A 53 -9.63 5.86 -4.57
C LYS A 53 -11.10 5.46 -4.38
N ILE A 54 -11.51 4.37 -5.02
CA ILE A 54 -12.88 3.84 -4.90
C ILE A 54 -13.18 3.52 -3.43
N TYR A 55 -12.33 2.77 -2.76
CA TYR A 55 -12.53 2.45 -1.33
C TYR A 55 -12.54 3.69 -0.46
N GLN A 56 -11.71 4.69 -0.76
CA GLN A 56 -11.70 5.94 0.00
C GLN A 56 -13.01 6.72 -0.17
N GLU A 57 -13.62 6.70 -1.36
CA GLU A 57 -14.91 7.30 -1.64
C GLU A 57 -16.06 6.53 -0.96
N GLU A 58 -16.09 5.21 -1.09
CA GLU A 58 -17.12 4.35 -0.48
C GLU A 58 -17.10 4.42 1.06
N THR A 59 -15.90 4.48 1.65
CA THR A 59 -15.73 4.55 3.10
C THR A 59 -15.79 5.98 3.65
N ASN A 60 -15.95 7.00 2.80
CA ASN A 60 -15.97 8.40 3.22
C ASN A 60 -17.08 8.68 4.24
N HIS A 61 -18.28 8.12 4.02
CA HIS A 61 -19.38 8.29 4.96
C HIS A 61 -19.07 7.71 6.34
N ILE A 62 -18.44 6.53 6.39
CA ILE A 62 -17.99 5.90 7.64
C ILE A 62 -16.98 6.83 8.34
N ARG A 63 -16.01 7.38 7.58
CA ARG A 63 -15.03 8.32 8.10
C ARG A 63 -15.69 9.55 8.74
N GLN A 64 -16.66 10.15 8.06
CA GLN A 64 -17.41 11.32 8.56
C GLN A 64 -18.15 11.03 9.87
N ILE A 65 -18.73 9.83 10.02
CA ILE A 65 -19.37 9.42 11.28
C ILE A 65 -18.35 9.39 12.41
N PHE A 66 -17.16 8.84 12.18
CA PHE A 66 -16.09 8.79 13.18
C PHE A 66 -15.42 10.15 13.45
N GLU A 67 -15.55 11.12 12.54
CA GLU A 67 -15.14 12.52 12.78
C GLU A 67 -16.16 13.29 13.64
N SER A 68 -17.38 12.77 13.83
CA SER A 68 -18.41 13.41 14.66
C SER A 68 -18.03 13.38 16.14
N GLN A 69 -17.89 14.57 16.75
CA GLN A 69 -17.55 14.72 18.16
C GLN A 69 -18.52 14.00 19.10
N THR A 70 -19.80 13.87 18.72
CA THR A 70 -20.82 13.15 19.48
C THR A 70 -20.53 11.65 19.50
N VAL A 71 -20.19 11.08 18.34
CA VAL A 71 -19.87 9.66 18.19
C VAL A 71 -18.56 9.33 18.89
N VAL A 72 -17.54 10.18 18.76
CA VAL A 72 -16.26 10.03 19.47
C VAL A 72 -16.47 9.98 20.99
N LYS A 73 -17.25 10.93 21.54
CA LYS A 73 -17.54 10.98 22.98
C LYS A 73 -18.33 9.76 23.47
N GLN A 74 -19.26 9.25 22.67
CA GLN A 74 -19.99 8.02 22.99
C GLN A 74 -19.06 6.81 23.03
N ILE A 75 -18.19 6.65 22.02
CA ILE A 75 -17.20 5.55 21.98
C ILE A 75 -16.24 5.61 23.17
N GLU A 76 -15.82 6.81 23.57
CA GLU A 76 -14.97 7.00 24.75
C GLU A 76 -15.72 6.65 26.04
N THR A 77 -16.97 7.09 26.19
CA THR A 77 -17.78 6.80 27.37
C THR A 77 -18.04 5.30 27.53
N THR A 78 -18.36 4.59 26.45
CA THR A 78 -18.57 3.13 26.46
C THR A 78 -17.30 2.34 26.80
N ARG A 79 -16.10 2.90 26.56
CA ARG A 79 -14.82 2.25 26.91
C ARG A 79 -14.52 2.22 28.42
N TYR A 80 -15.23 3.00 29.23
CA TYR A 80 -15.05 3.10 30.68
C TYR A 80 -16.22 2.48 31.48
N ILE A 81 -17.11 1.73 30.81
CA ILE A 81 -18.16 0.90 31.43
C ILE A 81 -17.70 -0.56 31.37
#